data_AF-A0A8J5TJP8-F1
#
_entry.id   AF-A0A8J5TJP8-F1
#
_cell.length_a   1.000
_cell.length_b   1.000
_cell.length_c   1.000
_cell.angle_alpha   90.00
_cell.angle_beta   90.00
_cell.angle_gamma   90.00
#
_symmetry.space_group_name_H-M   'P 1'
#
loop_
_entity.id
_entity.type
_entity.pdbx_description
1 polymer ?
#
loop_
_entity_poly.entity_id
_entity_poly.type
_entity_poly.pdbx_seq_one_letter_code
_entity_poly.pdbx_strand_id
1 'polypeptide(L)' 'MAGDPVNSSQFKGLSRYFNGSTLAGRANVAKATYAVMGLIIAYQMLKPSKK' A
#
# COMPACT_ATOMS: atom_id res chain seq x y z
N MET A 1 -4.07 -13.20 21.56
CA MET A 1 -5.48 -12.96 21.19
C MET A 1 -5.77 -13.76 19.93
N ALA A 2 -6.63 -14.78 20.01
CA ALA A 2 -7.24 -15.35 18.82
C ALA A 2 -8.25 -14.30 18.33
N GLY A 3 -7.84 -13.51 17.34
CA GLY A 3 -8.60 -12.36 16.87
C GLY A 3 -9.88 -12.78 16.17
N ASP A 4 -10.98 -12.18 16.58
CA ASP A 4 -12.26 -12.25 15.89
C ASP A 4 -12.08 -12.01 14.38
N PRO A 5 -12.83 -12.69 13.50
CA PRO A 5 -12.74 -12.47 12.07
C PRO A 5 -12.99 -10.99 11.78
N VAL A 6 -11.94 -10.30 11.36
CA VAL A 6 -11.97 -8.85 11.13
C VAL A 6 -12.96 -8.56 10.00
N ASN A 7 -14.19 -8.19 10.38
CA ASN A 7 -15.30 -8.08 9.45
C ASN A 7 -15.04 -6.93 8.46
N SER A 8 -14.83 -7.24 7.19
CA SER A 8 -14.48 -6.26 6.15
C SER A 8 -15.54 -5.15 5.95
N SER A 9 -16.76 -5.34 6.45
CA SER A 9 -17.85 -4.36 6.38
C SER A 9 -17.64 -3.15 7.31
N GLN A 10 -16.73 -3.25 8.29
CA GLN A 10 -16.39 -2.15 9.19
C GLN A 10 -15.54 -1.07 8.49
N PHE A 11 -14.85 -1.43 7.40
CA PHE A 11 -14.00 -0.53 6.64
C PHE A 11 -14.76 0.07 5.45
N LYS A 12 -14.69 1.40 5.31
CA LYS A 12 -15.33 2.15 4.22
C LYS A 12 -14.29 2.91 3.38
N GLY A 13 -14.60 3.10 2.11
CA GLY A 13 -13.73 3.81 1.17
C GLY A 13 -12.34 3.18 1.04
N LEU A 14 -11.30 4.01 1.05
CA LEU A 14 -9.90 3.59 0.90
C LEU A 14 -9.43 2.64 2.02
N SER A 15 -9.98 2.78 3.23
CA SER A 15 -9.64 1.89 4.36
C SER A 15 -10.05 0.43 4.12
N ARG A 16 -10.99 0.16 3.21
CA ARG A 16 -11.36 -1.21 2.84
C ARG A 16 -10.23 -1.93 2.10
N TYR A 17 -9.46 -1.18 1.30
CA TYR A 17 -8.37 -1.70 0.50
C TYR A 17 -7.02 -1.53 1.16
N PHE A 18 -6.82 -0.48 1.95
CA PHE A 18 -5.57 -0.18 2.64
C PHE A 18 -5.84 -0.11 4.15
N ASN A 19 -5.69 -1.24 4.83
CA ASN A 19 -5.79 -1.33 6.29
C ASN A 19 -4.74 -2.29 6.86
N GLY A 20 -4.42 -2.12 8.14
CA GLY A 20 -3.48 -3.00 8.86
C GLY A 20 -4.12 -4.27 9.44
N SER A 21 -5.44 -4.38 9.41
CA SER A 21 -6.17 -5.39 10.19
C SER A 21 -6.49 -6.65 9.38
N THR A 22 -6.69 -6.53 8.07
CA THR A 22 -6.97 -7.66 7.17
C THR A 22 -5.73 -8.05 6.36
N LEU A 23 -5.64 -9.33 5.96
CA LEU A 23 -4.54 -9.79 5.12
C LEU A 23 -4.51 -9.05 3.76
N ALA A 24 -5.69 -8.86 3.15
CA ALA A 24 -5.82 -8.12 1.89
C ALA A 24 -5.39 -6.65 2.03
N GLY A 25 -5.81 -5.99 3.12
CA GLY A 25 -5.40 -4.62 3.43
C GLY A 25 -3.88 -4.48 3.53
N ARG A 26 -3.24 -5.37 4.30
CA ARG A 26 -1.78 -5.38 4.49
C ARG A 26 -1.04 -5.65 3.19
N ALA A 27 -1.55 -6.57 2.37
CA ALA A 27 -0.96 -6.89 1.07
C ALA A 27 -1.02 -5.68 0.11
N ASN A 28 -2.13 -4.95 0.08
CA ASN A 28 -2.25 -3.76 -0.77
C ASN A 28 -1.36 -2.61 -0.30
N VAL A 29 -1.25 -2.39 1.02
CA VAL A 29 -0.30 -1.42 1.57
C VAL A 29 1.12 -1.77 1.16
N ALA A 30 1.54 -3.03 1.31
CA ALA A 30 2.87 -3.47 0.89
C ALA A 30 3.11 -3.24 -0.62
N LYS A 31 2.14 -3.62 -1.47
CA LYS A 31 2.21 -3.36 -2.92
C LYS A 31 2.36 -1.88 -3.23
N ALA A 32 1.59 -1.03 -2.56
CA ALA A 32 1.68 0.42 -2.74
C ALA A 32 3.05 0.95 -2.34
N THR A 33 3.63 0.47 -1.23
CA THR A 33 4.99 0.84 -0.80
C THR A 33 6.02 0.48 -1.86
N TYR A 34 6.00 -0.74 -2.39
CA TYR A 34 6.94 -1.16 -3.43
C TYR A 34 6.75 -0.38 -4.73
N ALA A 35 5.51 -0.11 -5.13
CA ALA A 35 5.21 0.70 -6.30
C ALA A 35 5.75 2.14 -6.15
N VAL A 36 5.51 2.78 -5.00
CA VAL A 36 6.01 4.13 -4.72
C VAL A 36 7.53 4.17 -4.73
N MET A 37 8.19 3.21 -4.06
CA MET A 37 9.65 3.14 -4.07
C MET A 37 10.22 2.95 -5.48
N GLY A 38 9.62 2.05 -6.28
CA GLY A 38 10.01 1.84 -7.67
C GLY A 38 9.83 3.11 -8.51
N LEU A 39 8.72 3.84 -8.31
CA LEU A 39 8.47 5.11 -9.00
C LEU A 39 9.47 6.21 -8.59
N ILE A 40 9.84 6.29 -7.31
CA ILE A 40 10.85 7.25 -6.84
C ILE A 40 12.20 6.95 -7.49
N ILE A 41 12.62 5.69 -7.49
CA ILE A 41 13.87 5.27 -8.12
C ILE A 41 13.84 5.57 -9.62
N ALA A 42 12.78 5.15 -10.31
CA ALA A 42 12.60 5.43 -11.74
C ALA A 42 12.62 6.93 -12.03
N TYR A 43 11.92 7.74 -11.24
CA TYR A 43 11.93 9.20 -11.38
C TYR A 43 13.34 9.76 -11.25
N GLN A 44 14.11 9.32 -10.26
CA GLN A 44 15.49 9.78 -10.06
C GLN A 44 16.42 9.34 -11.19
N MET A 45 16.22 8.14 -11.76
CA MET A 45 16.99 7.66 -12.91
C MET A 45 16.64 8.38 -14.21
N LEU A 46 15.36 8.67 -14.43
CA LEU A 46 14.88 9.37 -15.63
C LEU A 46 15.02 10.89 -15.51
N LYS A 47 15.26 11.42 -14.31
CA LYS A 47 15.45 12.86 -14.09
C LYS A 47 16.65 13.32 -14.93
N PRO A 48 16.45 14.18 -15.94
CA PRO A 48 17.54 14.61 -16.79
C PRO A 48 18.53 15.42 -15.94
N SER A 49 19.78 14.95 -15.90
CA SER A 49 20.88 15.78 -15.40
C SER A 49 21.05 16.92 -16.39
N LYS A 50 20.90 18.16 -15.93
CA LYS A 50 21.16 19.32 -16.78
C LYS A 50 22.58 19.23 -17.34
N LYS A 51 22.72 19.53 -18.63
CA LYS A 51 24.00 19.89 -19.24
C LYS A 51 24.30 21.34 -18.91
#